data_AF-A0A3G2JF32-F1
#
_entry.id   AF-A0A3G2JF32-F1
#
_cell.length_a   1.000
_cell.length_b   1.000
_cell.length_c   1.000
_cell.angle_alpha   90.00
_cell.angle_beta   90.00
_cell.angle_gamma   90.00
#
_symmetry.space_group_name_H-M   'P 1'
#
loop_
_entity.id
_entity.type
_entity.pdbx_description
1 polymer ?
#
loop_
_entity_poly.entity_id
_entity_poly.type
_entity_poly.pdbx_seq_one_letter_code
_entity_poly.pdbx_strand_id
1 'polypeptide(L)' 'MSTFPRLPGAACCPARDRLNDVIRRLMGQPATRERAEQYARLLERWAEICPPDGAGWTTAA' A
#
# COMPACT_ATOMS: atom_id res chain seq x y z
N MET A 1 13.88 22.34 -5.82
CA MET A 1 13.88 21.20 -4.87
C MET A 1 12.55 21.23 -4.13
N SER A 2 11.56 20.45 -4.55
CA SER A 2 10.24 20.46 -3.93
C SER A 2 10.23 19.51 -2.74
N THR A 3 10.35 20.07 -1.53
CA THR A 3 10.18 19.37 -0.26
C THR A 3 8.68 19.21 -0.01
N PHE A 4 8.13 18.03 -0.29
CA PHE A 4 6.75 17.74 0.12
C PHE A 4 6.71 17.48 1.63
N PRO A 5 5.82 18.15 2.38
CA PRO A 5 5.67 17.90 3.80
C PRO A 5 5.24 16.45 4.00
N ARG A 6 6.02 15.69 4.79
CA ARG A 6 5.64 14.34 5.24
C ARG A 6 4.37 14.48 6.06
N LEU A 7 3.23 14.05 5.50
CA LEU A 7 1.96 14.01 6.21
C LEU A 7 2.12 13.18 7.51
N PRO A 8 1.68 13.69 8.67
CA PRO A 8 1.61 12.89 9.89
C PRO A 8 0.60 11.76 9.67
N GLY A 9 1.10 10.54 9.60
CA GLY A 9 0.41 9.35 9.07
C GLY A 9 1.31 8.52 8.15
N ALA A 10 2.39 9.11 7.64
CA ALA A 10 3.44 8.43 6.87
C ALA A 10 4.46 7.72 7.79
N ALA A 11 3.98 6.95 8.78
CA ALA A 11 4.81 5.89 9.33
C ALA A 11 5.03 4.89 8.18
N CYS A 12 6.09 5.10 7.39
CA CYS A 12 6.48 4.24 6.29
C CYS A 12 6.78 2.87 6.88
N CYS A 13 5.80 1.98 6.91
CA CYS A 13 5.99 0.57 7.20
C CYS A 13 6.96 0.01 6.15
N PRO A 14 8.21 -0.35 6.51
CA PRO A 14 9.20 -0.80 5.51
C PRO A 14 8.74 -2.06 4.77
N ALA A 15 7.87 -2.85 5.40
CA ALA A 15 7.22 -4.00 4.79
C ALA A 15 6.23 -3.60 3.68
N ARG A 16 5.55 -2.47 3.82
CA ARG A 16 4.62 -1.91 2.81
C ARG A 16 5.39 -1.30 1.63
N ASP A 17 6.54 -0.67 1.87
CA ASP A 17 7.40 -0.16 0.80
C ASP A 17 7.93 -1.30 -0.08
N ARG A 18 8.42 -2.38 0.52
CA ARG A 18 8.84 -3.58 -0.23
C ARG A 18 7.69 -4.15 -1.07
N LEU A 19 6.47 -4.17 -0.54
CA LEU A 19 5.30 -4.66 -1.28
C LEU A 19 4.92 -3.72 -2.43
N ASN A 20 5.00 -2.40 -2.21
CA ASN A 20 4.79 -1.40 -3.26
C ASN A 20 5.79 -1.56 -4.41
N ASP A 21 7.06 -1.87 -4.12
CA ASP A 21 8.06 -2.13 -5.17
C ASP A 21 7.72 -3.37 -6.01
N VAL A 22 7.22 -4.42 -5.37
CA VAL A 22 6.73 -5.64 -6.07
C VAL A 22 5.55 -5.29 -6.98
N ILE A 23 4.59 -4.51 -6.48
CA ILE A 23 3.44 -4.05 -7.26
C ILE A 23 3.88 -3.20 -8.46
N ARG A 24 4.83 -2.28 -8.28
CA ARG A 24 5.37 -1.44 -9.37
C ARG A 24 6.04 -2.28 -10.46
N ARG A 25 6.81 -3.31 -10.07
CA ARG A 25 7.40 -4.25 -11.02
C ARG A 25 6.34 -5.05 -11.78
N LEU A 26 5.27 -5.47 -11.10
CA LEU A 26 4.15 -6.19 -11.73
C LEU A 26 3.40 -5.29 -12.74
N MET A 27 3.20 -4.02 -12.41
CA MET A 27 2.53 -3.06 -13.31
C MET A 27 3.36 -2.71 -14.56
N GLY A 28 4.68 -2.95 -14.53
CA GLY A 28 5.54 -2.85 -15.72
C GLY A 28 5.40 -4.02 -16.70
N GLN A 29 4.70 -5.08 -16.33
CA GLN A 29 4.44 -6.23 -17.20
C GLN A 29 3.20 -6.01 -18.08
N PRO A 30 3.08 -6.70 -19.23
CA PRO A 30 1.90 -6.62 -20.07
C PRO A 30 0.62 -6.99 -19.29
N ALA A 31 -0.48 -6.33 -19.65
CA ALA A 31 -1.78 -6.55 -19.03
C ALA A 31 -2.33 -7.93 -19.42
N THR A 32 -2.08 -8.92 -18.57
CA THR A 32 -2.63 -10.28 -18.68
C THR A 32 -3.64 -10.52 -17.56
N ARG A 33 -4.47 -11.55 -17.73
CA ARG A 33 -5.37 -12.03 -16.67
C ARG A 33 -4.58 -12.46 -15.43
N GLU A 34 -3.48 -13.18 -15.63
CA GLU A 34 -2.57 -13.60 -14.56
C GLU A 34 -2.01 -12.40 -13.79
N ARG A 35 -1.62 -11.32 -14.48
CA ARG A 35 -1.17 -10.07 -13.84
C ARG A 35 -2.27 -9.46 -12.96
N ALA A 36 -3.52 -9.46 -13.42
CA ALA A 36 -4.63 -8.93 -12.64
C ALA A 36 -4.88 -9.76 -11.37
N GLU A 37 -4.81 -11.10 -11.47
CA GLU A 37 -4.97 -12.00 -10.33
C GLU A 37 -3.82 -11.83 -9.32
N GLN A 38 -2.58 -11.71 -9.79
CA GLN A 38 -1.42 -11.43 -8.93
C GLN A 38 -1.53 -10.05 -8.27
N TYR A 39 -2.01 -9.04 -9.01
CA TYR A 39 -2.20 -7.70 -8.47
C TYR A 39 -3.26 -7.66 -7.37
N ALA A 40 -4.39 -8.37 -7.55
CA ALA A 40 -5.42 -8.49 -6.52
C ALA A 40 -4.87 -9.08 -5.21
N ARG A 41 -4.11 -10.19 -5.30
CA ARG A 41 -3.47 -10.81 -4.11
C ARG A 41 -2.48 -9.88 -3.41
N LEU A 42 -1.73 -9.10 -4.19
CA LEU A 42 -0.80 -8.12 -3.63
C LEU A 42 -1.53 -6.98 -2.93
N LEU A 43 -2.70 -6.55 -3.41
CA LEU A 43 -3.52 -5.53 -2.75
C LEU A 43 -4.12 -6.03 -1.44
N GLU A 44 -4.59 -7.27 -1.37
CA GLU A 44 -5.06 -7.88 -0.12
C GLU A 44 -3.94 -7.86 0.92
N ARG A 45 -2.77 -8.34 0.55
CA ARG A 45 -1.58 -8.34 1.41
C ARG A 45 -1.11 -6.93 1.78
N TRP A 46 -1.32 -5.94 0.91
CA TRP A 46 -1.02 -4.54 1.20
C TRP A 46 -1.91 -3.97 2.30
N ALA A 47 -3.18 -4.38 2.34
CA ALA A 47 -4.12 -3.97 3.38
C ALA A 47 -3.76 -4.56 4.75
N GLU A 48 -3.18 -5.76 4.80
CA GLU A 48 -2.82 -6.45 6.04
C GLU A 48 -1.53 -5.91 6.70
N ILE A 49 -0.55 -5.47 5.92
CA ILE A 49 0.85 -5.25 6.39
C ILE A 49 1.05 -3.93 7.15
N CYS A 50 0.06 -3.04 7.20
CA CYS A 50 0.16 -1.78 7.94
C CYS A 50 -1.26 -1.26 8.23
N PRO A 51 -1.96 -1.83 9.24
CA PRO A 51 -3.22 -1.27 9.68
C PRO A 51 -2.98 0.20 10.07
N PRO A 52 -3.91 1.12 9.79
CA PRO A 52 -3.79 2.49 10.28
C PRO A 52 -3.62 2.44 11.80
N ASP A 53 -2.58 3.11 12.32
CA ASP A 53 -2.48 3.42 13.75
C ASP A 53 -3.74 4.23 14.11
N GLY A 54 -4.75 3.52 14.61
CA GLY A 54 -6.10 4.07 14.64
C GLY A 54 -7.19 3.03 14.49
N ALA A 55 -7.13 1.93 15.24
CA ALA A 55 -8.34 1.25 15.70
C ALA A 55 -9.09 2.14 16.73
N GLY A 56 -9.34 3.39 16.33
CA GLY A 56 -10.07 4.40 17.06
C GLY A 56 -11.09 5.00 16.11
N TRP A 57 -12.06 4.18 15.69
CA TRP A 57 -13.34 4.69 15.25
C TRP A 57 -13.98 5.41 16.44
N THR A 58 -13.57 6.64 16.70
CA THR A 58 -14.36 7.53 17.57
C THR A 58 -15.53 8.00 16.72
N THR A 59 -16.55 7.16 16.60
CA THR A 59 -17.89 7.67 16.31
C THR A 59 -18.45 8.18 17.62
N ALA A 60 -18.05 9.40 17.99
CA ALA A 60 -18.82 10.23 18.90
C ALA A 60 -19.67 11.15 18.03
N ALA A 61 -20.98 10.88 17.99
CA ALA A 61 -22.03 11.84 17.62
C ALA A 61 -23.33 11.38 18.29
#